data_AF-A0A970N092-F1
#
_entry.id   AF-A0A970N092-F1
#
_cell.length_a   1.000
_cell.length_b   1.000
_cell.length_c   1.000
_cell.angle_alpha   90.00
_cell.angle_beta   90.00
_cell.angle_gamma   90.00
#
_symmetry.space_group_name_H-M   'P 1'
#
loop_
_entity.id
_entity.type
_entity.pdbx_description
1 polymer ?
#
loop_
_entity_poly.entity_id
_entity_poly.type
_entity_poly.pdbx_seq_one_letter_code
_entity_poly.pdbx_strand_id
1 'polypeptide(L)'
;MFDITHWPDWLQTLRIFLTFALVIGFGIHAYRAHAREYARATSSRRWIYWLYAMAFLGMGVANFSYLLVYRILRSYSQATLYLGLLSLLLMLSYVVASLSAVNPKK
;
A
#
# COMPACT_ATOMS: atom_id res chain seq x y z
N MET A 1 -5.80 -8.44 -26.63
CA MET A 1 -5.38 -8.85 -25.27
C MET A 1 -4.74 -7.63 -24.62
N PHE A 2 -5.25 -7.14 -23.49
CA PHE A 2 -4.70 -5.94 -22.83
C PHE A 2 -3.41 -6.32 -22.10
N ASP A 3 -2.26 -6.13 -22.75
CA ASP A 3 -0.96 -6.45 -22.15
C ASP A 3 -0.33 -5.21 -21.49
N ILE A 4 -0.34 -5.21 -20.16
CA ILE A 4 0.15 -4.11 -19.32
C ILE A 4 1.67 -3.95 -19.44
N THR A 5 2.40 -4.99 -19.86
CA THR A 5 3.87 -4.95 -20.02
C THR A 5 4.31 -4.12 -21.23
N HIS A 6 3.41 -3.91 -22.20
CA HIS A 6 3.66 -3.15 -23.42
C HIS A 6 3.13 -1.71 -23.35
N TRP A 7 2.74 -1.24 -22.16
CA TRP A 7 2.27 0.13 -22.01
C TRP A 7 3.41 1.15 -22.24
N PRO A 8 3.11 2.34 -22.77
CA PRO A 8 4.07 3.44 -22.86
C PRO A 8 4.76 3.73 -21.53
N ASP A 9 6.06 4.05 -21.55
CA ASP A 9 6.87 4.31 -20.35
C ASP A 9 6.26 5.35 -19.39
N TRP A 10 5.60 6.38 -19.95
CA TRP A 10 4.93 7.42 -19.16
C TRP A 10 3.73 6.86 -18.38
N LEU A 11 2.97 5.93 -18.97
CA LEU A 11 1.85 5.24 -18.30
C LEU A 11 2.37 4.29 -17.23
N GLN A 12 3.48 3.59 -17.48
CA GLN A 12 4.10 2.71 -16.47
C GLN A 12 4.61 3.52 -15.28
N THR A 13 5.29 4.64 -15.54
CA THR A 13 5.77 5.58 -14.52
C THR A 13 4.62 6.14 -13.71
N LEU A 14 3.55 6.60 -14.39
CA LEU A 14 2.34 7.12 -13.75
C LEU A 14 1.69 6.05 -12.87
N ARG A 15 1.60 4.80 -13.33
CA ARG A 15 1.03 3.70 -12.56
C ARG A 15 1.82 3.44 -11.28
N ILE A 16 3.14 3.30 -11.37
CA ILE A 16 4.01 3.07 -10.19
C ILE A 16 3.91 4.24 -9.23
N PHE A 17 3.89 5.48 -9.75
CA PHE A 17 3.73 6.68 -8.93
C PHE A 17 2.38 6.72 -8.20
N LEU A 18 1.29 6.39 -8.89
CA LEU A 18 -0.05 6.29 -8.28
C LEU A 18 -0.10 5.19 -7.21
N THR A 19 0.48 4.01 -7.49
CA THR A 19 0.58 2.94 -6.48
C THR A 19 1.35 3.41 -5.26
N PHE A 20 2.49 4.09 -5.44
CA PHE A 20 3.27 4.66 -4.34
C PHE A 20 2.45 5.68 -3.53
N ALA A 21 1.82 6.65 -4.20
CA ALA A 21 1.03 7.70 -3.54
C ALA A 21 -0.14 7.11 -2.74
N LEU A 22 -0.82 6.11 -3.31
CA LEU A 22 -1.90 5.39 -2.65
C LEU A 22 -1.40 4.61 -1.42
N VAL A 23 -0.32 3.86 -1.54
CA VAL A 23 0.30 3.12 -0.43
C VAL A 23 0.68 4.05 0.72
N ILE A 24 1.28 5.21 0.42
CA ILE A 24 1.61 6.23 1.43
C ILE A 24 0.35 6.82 2.06
N GLY A 25 -0.68 7.15 1.25
CA GLY A 25 -1.95 7.68 1.76
C GLY A 25 -2.64 6.72 2.74
N PHE A 26 -2.66 5.44 2.41
CA PHE A 26 -3.19 4.38 3.28
C PHE A 26 -2.33 4.17 4.54
N GLY A 27 -1.01 4.25 4.42
CA GLY A 27 -0.10 4.20 5.58
C GLY A 27 -0.33 5.35 6.55
N ILE A 28 -0.48 6.58 6.05
CA ILE A 28 -0.80 7.77 6.86
C ILE A 28 -2.17 7.59 7.54
N HIS A 29 -3.16 7.09 6.81
CA HIS A 29 -4.48 6.81 7.36
C HIS A 29 -4.42 5.77 8.49
N ALA A 30 -3.70 4.67 8.29
CA ALA A 30 -3.49 3.63 9.30
C ALA A 30 -2.78 4.17 10.55
N TYR A 31 -1.73 4.97 10.37
CA TYR A 31 -1.03 5.60 11.50
C TYR A 31 -1.93 6.59 12.25
N ARG A 32 -2.73 7.40 11.55
CA ARG A 32 -3.70 8.30 12.18
C ARG A 32 -4.79 7.53 12.92
N ALA A 33 -5.27 6.42 12.39
CA ALA A 33 -6.22 5.53 13.07
C ALA A 33 -5.61 4.97 14.36
N HIS A 34 -4.37 4.48 14.30
CA HIS A 34 -3.62 4.05 15.49
C HIS A 34 -3.50 5.15 16.55
N ALA A 35 -3.17 6.38 16.15
CA ALA A 35 -3.00 7.50 17.07
C ALA A 35 -4.31 8.00 17.68
N ARG A 36 -5.45 7.84 17.00
CA ARG A 36 -6.79 8.22 17.49
C ARG A 36 -7.40 7.19 18.43
N GLU A 37 -6.86 5.97 18.48
CA GLU A 37 -7.32 4.93 19.40
C GLU A 37 -6.83 5.23 20.83
N TYR A 38 -7.48 6.19 21.50
CA TYR A 38 -7.17 6.62 22.88
C TYR A 38 -7.54 5.57 23.94
N ALA A 39 -8.36 4.57 23.60
CA ALA A 39 -8.89 3.59 24.53
C ALA A 39 -7.95 2.37 24.67
N ARG A 40 -7.08 2.42 25.69
CA ARG A 40 -6.18 1.36 26.18
C ARG A 40 -5.04 0.98 25.22
N ALA A 41 -3.81 1.09 25.71
CA ALA A 41 -2.58 0.68 25.01
C ALA A 41 -2.56 -0.80 24.57
N THR A 42 -3.48 -1.61 25.10
CA THR A 42 -3.64 -3.05 24.84
C THR A 42 -4.76 -3.40 23.85
N SER A 43 -5.45 -2.43 23.24
CA SER A 43 -6.48 -2.75 22.25
C SER A 43 -5.89 -3.44 21.02
N SER A 44 -6.35 -4.65 20.70
CA SER A 44 -5.92 -5.41 19.52
C SER A 44 -6.11 -4.62 18.22
N ARG A 45 -7.12 -3.73 18.16
CA ARG A 45 -7.37 -2.85 17.01
C ARG A 45 -6.24 -1.86 16.78
N ARG A 46 -5.74 -1.25 17.84
CA ARG A 46 -4.61 -0.31 17.80
C ARG A 46 -3.36 -0.98 17.23
N TRP A 47 -3.09 -2.22 17.63
CA TRP A 47 -1.99 -3.01 17.11
C TRP A 47 -2.17 -3.40 15.64
N ILE A 48 -3.38 -3.77 15.22
CA ILE A 48 -3.69 -4.03 13.81
C ILE A 48 -3.39 -2.79 12.96
N TYR A 49 -3.86 -1.60 13.35
CA TYR A 49 -3.57 -0.37 12.62
C TYR A 49 -2.07 -0.03 12.57
N TRP A 50 -1.34 -0.30 13.64
CA TRP A 50 0.12 -0.12 13.66
C TRP A 50 0.84 -1.08 12.70
N LEU A 51 0.49 -2.37 12.72
CA LEU A 51 1.05 -3.37 11.81
C LEU A 51 0.79 -3.00 10.35
N TYR A 52 -0.42 -2.57 10.02
CA TYR A 52 -0.73 -2.08 8.68
C TYR A 52 0.06 -0.81 8.34
N ALA A 53 0.23 0.14 9.26
CA ALA A 53 1.05 1.33 9.01
C ALA A 53 2.51 0.96 8.69
N MET A 54 3.10 0.01 9.43
CA MET A 54 4.45 -0.50 9.15
C MET A 54 4.52 -1.26 7.82
N ALA A 55 3.51 -2.07 7.51
CA ALA A 55 3.42 -2.78 6.23
C ALA A 55 3.32 -1.80 5.04
N PHE A 56 2.49 -0.75 5.16
CA PHE A 56 2.41 0.30 4.14
C PHE A 56 3.71 1.09 4.02
N LEU A 57 4.41 1.34 5.12
CA LEU A 57 5.74 1.97 5.07
C LEU A 57 6.73 1.11 4.30
N GLY A 58 6.84 -0.18 4.64
CA GLY A 58 7.71 -1.13 3.93
C GLY A 58 7.35 -1.26 2.46
N MET A 59 6.07 -1.34 2.14
CA MET A 59 5.58 -1.37 0.76
C MET A 59 5.86 -0.04 0.02
N GLY A 60 5.78 1.09 0.71
CA GLY A 60 6.11 2.41 0.19
C GLY A 60 7.60 2.50 -0.18
N VAL A 61 8.49 2.03 0.69
CA VAL A 61 9.93 1.94 0.42
C VAL A 61 10.19 1.01 -0.78
N ALA A 62 9.53 -0.15 -0.84
CA ALA A 62 9.68 -1.07 -1.97
C ALA A 62 9.24 -0.45 -3.31
N ASN A 63 8.09 0.23 -3.34
CA ASN A 63 7.61 0.94 -4.53
C ASN A 63 8.54 2.11 -4.91
N PHE A 64 9.07 2.85 -3.94
CA PHE A 64 10.00 3.96 -4.19
C PHE A 64 11.34 3.47 -4.76
N SER A 65 11.94 2.45 -4.13
CA SER A 65 13.17 1.81 -4.60
C SER A 65 12.97 1.26 -6.02
N TYR A 66 11.82 0.63 -6.29
CA TYR A 66 11.52 0.13 -7.63
C TYR A 66 11.36 1.27 -8.65
N LEU A 67 10.67 2.35 -8.31
CA LEU A 67 10.54 3.53 -9.17
C LEU A 67 11.92 4.10 -9.53
N LEU A 68 12.85 4.13 -8.56
CA LEU A 68 14.21 4.61 -8.75
C LEU A 68 15.01 3.68 -9.67
N VAL A 69 14.95 2.37 -9.44
CA VAL A 69 15.59 1.36 -10.31
C VAL A 69 15.01 1.41 -11.73
N TYR A 70 13.69 1.51 -11.88
CA TYR A 70 13.03 1.62 -13.17
C TYR A 70 13.44 2.89 -13.92
N ARG A 71 13.55 4.03 -13.23
CA ARG A 71 14.04 5.28 -13.84
C ARG A 71 15.47 5.19 -14.35
N ILE A 72 16.34 4.47 -13.65
CA ILE A 72 17.76 4.31 -14.02
C ILE A 72 17.92 3.29 -15.15
N LEU A 73 17.33 2.10 -15.02
CA LEU A 73 17.57 0.98 -15.93
C LEU A 73 16.57 0.91 -17.08
N ARG A 74 15.44 1.63 -17.02
CA ARG A 74 14.31 1.57 -17.97
C ARG A 74 13.85 0.14 -18.30
N SER A 75 14.14 -0.81 -17.41
CA SER A 75 13.83 -2.21 -17.59
C SER A 75 12.60 -2.56 -16.78
N TYR A 76 11.58 -3.06 -17.45
CA TYR A 76 10.36 -3.49 -16.81
C TYR A 76 10.43 -4.97 -16.44
N SER A 77 10.57 -5.24 -15.15
CA SER A 77 10.55 -6.60 -14.60
C SER A 77 9.12 -7.01 -14.22
N GLN A 78 8.81 -8.31 -14.34
CA GLN A 78 7.60 -8.89 -13.77
C GLN A 78 7.44 -8.58 -12.28
N ALA A 79 8.55 -8.32 -11.57
CA ALA A 79 8.55 -7.83 -10.20
C ALA A 79 7.59 -6.64 -9.99
N THR A 80 7.47 -5.71 -10.95
CA THR A 80 6.54 -4.56 -10.85
C THR A 80 5.08 -4.98 -10.74
N LEU A 81 4.68 -6.01 -11.50
CA LEU A 81 3.31 -6.51 -11.51
C LEU A 81 2.99 -7.16 -10.17
N TYR A 82 3.90 -8.00 -9.66
CA TYR A 82 3.76 -8.61 -8.34
C TYR A 82 3.74 -7.56 -7.22
N LEU A 83 4.60 -6.54 -7.26
CA LEU A 83 4.63 -5.46 -6.28
C LEU A 83 3.33 -4.64 -6.28
N GLY A 84 2.79 -4.35 -7.48
CA GLY A 84 1.51 -3.69 -7.63
C GLY A 84 0.34 -4.52 -7.09
N LEU A 85 0.32 -5.82 -7.38
CA LEU A 85 -0.69 -6.75 -6.86
C LEU A 85 -0.60 -6.90 -5.33
N LEU A 86 0.60 -7.03 -4.78
CA LEU A 86 0.82 -7.08 -3.33
C LEU A 86 0.37 -5.78 -2.65
N SER A 87 0.67 -4.63 -3.25
CA SER A 87 0.20 -3.33 -2.77
C SER A 87 -1.33 -3.28 -2.75
N LEU A 88 -1.98 -3.73 -3.83
CA LEU A 88 -3.44 -3.79 -3.94
C LEU A 88 -4.05 -4.73 -2.89
N LEU A 89 -3.49 -5.93 -2.72
CA LEU A 89 -3.94 -6.90 -1.71
C LEU A 89 -3.81 -6.33 -0.29
N LEU A 90 -2.71 -5.64 0.01
CA LEU A 90 -2.50 -4.98 1.30
C LEU A 90 -3.53 -3.86 1.53
N MET A 91 -3.84 -3.07 0.50
CA MET A 91 -4.87 -2.04 0.59
C MET A 91 -6.26 -2.64 0.82
N LEU A 92 -6.62 -3.68 0.07
CA LEU A 92 -7.92 -4.36 0.22
C LEU A 92 -8.07 -4.99 1.60
N SER A 93 -7.05 -5.69 2.09
CA SER A 93 -7.08 -6.30 3.43
C SER A 93 -7.18 -5.25 4.53
N TYR A 94 -6.50 -4.11 4.37
CA TYR A 94 -6.64 -2.96 5.27
C TYR A 94 -8.06 -2.38 5.25
N VAL A 95 -8.66 -2.17 4.07
CA VAL A 95 -10.03 -1.66 3.96
C VAL A 95 -10.99 -2.59 4.70
N VAL A 96 -10.91 -3.90 4.45
CA VAL A 96 -11.73 -4.89 5.16
C VAL A 96 -11.53 -4.80 6.68
N ALA A 97 -10.28 -4.79 7.15
CA ALA A 97 -9.97 -4.67 8.58
C ALA A 97 -10.53 -3.37 9.20
N SER A 98 -10.42 -2.25 8.47
CA SER A 98 -10.94 -0.96 8.91
C SER A 98 -12.46 -0.93 9.00
N LEU A 99 -13.16 -1.53 8.03
CA LEU A 99 -14.63 -1.61 8.02
C LEU A 99 -15.16 -2.55 9.11
N SER A 100 -14.51 -3.70 9.32
CA SER A 100 -14.85 -4.62 10.41
C SER A 100 -14.65 -3.98 11.79
N ALA A 101 -13.67 -3.09 11.93
CA ALA A 101 -13.48 -2.35 13.18
C ALA A 101 -14.56 -1.27 13.42
N VAL A 102 -15.10 -0.67 12.36
CA VAL A 102 -16.16 0.35 12.44
C VAL A 102 -17.54 -0.25 12.74
N ASN A 103 -17.76 -1.54 12.45
CA ASN A 103 -19.04 -2.21 12.65
C ASN A 103 -18.99 -3.27 13.78
N PRO A 104 -19.02 -2.88 15.06
CA PRO A 104 -18.96 -3.83 16.19
C PRO A 104 -20.26 -4.61 16.44
N LYS A 105 -21.23 -4.60 15.53
CA LYS A 105 -22.52 -5.30 15.71
C LYS A 105 -22.59 -6.60 14.90
N LYS A 106 -22.07 -7.66 15.50
CA LYS A 106 -22.79 -8.92 15.75
C LYS A 106 -22.27 -9.50 17.05
#